data_AF-K1S3K2-F1
#
_entry.id   AF-K1S3K2-F1
#
_cell.length_a   1.000
_cell.length_b   1.000
_cell.length_c   1.000
_cell.angle_alpha   90.00
_cell.angle_beta   90.00
_cell.angle_gamma   90.00
#
_symmetry.space_group_name_H-M   'P 1'
#
loop_
_entity.id
_entity.type
_entity.pdbx_description
1 polymer ?
#
loop_
_entity_poly.entity_id
_entity_poly.type
_entity_poly.pdbx_seq_one_letter_code
_entity_poly.pdbx_strand_id
1 'polypeptide(L)' 'MSNTINILAVGDVVSASGCEKLRNCLPKFKRENNIDVTVVNGENSAV' A
#
# COMPACT_ATOMS: atom_id res chain seq x y z
N MET A 1 -10.64 -22.82 9.56
CA MET A 1 -9.98 -21.70 8.84
C MET A 1 -10.16 -20.45 9.68
N SER A 2 -9.09 -19.69 9.90
CA SER A 2 -9.22 -18.39 10.59
C SER A 2 -9.85 -17.40 9.60
N ASN A 3 -10.96 -16.76 9.96
CA ASN A 3 -11.61 -15.71 9.17
C ASN A 3 -10.93 -14.35 9.39
N THR A 4 -9.59 -14.31 9.37
CA THR A 4 -8.84 -13.07 9.61
C THR A 4 -8.65 -12.35 8.28
N ILE A 5 -8.86 -11.03 8.28
CA ILE A 5 -8.55 -10.14 7.15
C ILE A 5 -7.25 -9.41 7.46
N ASN A 6 -6.26 -9.52 6.57
CA ASN A 6 -4.99 -8.81 6.68
C ASN A 6 -5.09 -7.46 5.98
N ILE A 7 -4.99 -6.38 6.76
CA ILE A 7 -5.08 -5.01 6.26
C ILE A 7 -3.68 -4.37 6.31
N LEU A 8 -3.26 -3.80 5.19
CA LEU A 8 -2.08 -2.94 5.09
C LEU A 8 -2.51 -1.48 5.07
N ALA A 9 -2.07 -0.69 6.06
CA ALA A 9 -2.18 0.76 6.04
C ALA A 9 -0.84 1.38 5.63
N VAL A 10 -0.85 2.21 4.59
CA VAL A 10 0.31 2.96 4.09
C VAL A 10 0.11 4.41 4.48
N GLY A 11 1.14 4.99 5.11
CA GLY A 11 1.19 6.43 5.41
C GLY A 11 1.29 7.27 4.14
N ASP A 12 1.66 8.54 4.31
CA ASP A 12 1.59 9.55 3.26
C ASP A 12 2.40 9.17 2.02
N VAL A 13 1.73 9.12 0.88
CA VAL A 13 2.38 9.06 -0.42
C VAL A 13 2.70 10.48 -0.86
N VAL A 14 4.00 10.78 -0.95
CA VAL A 14 4.50 12.12 -1.25
C VAL A 14 5.00 12.20 -2.69
N SER A 15 4.38 13.06 -3.49
CA SER A 15 4.73 13.38 -4.89
C SER A 15 4.76 12.17 -5.84
N ALA A 16 5.27 12.39 -7.05
CA ALA A 16 5.50 11.33 -8.04
C ALA A 16 6.44 10.23 -7.52
N SER A 17 7.46 10.58 -6.72
CA SER A 17 8.43 9.61 -6.18
C SER A 17 7.79 8.60 -5.22
N GLY A 18 6.87 9.05 -4.35
CA GLY A 18 6.07 8.17 -3.51
C GLY A 18 5.16 7.26 -4.32
N CYS A 19 4.49 7.82 -5.35
CA CYS A 19 3.63 7.07 -6.26
C CYS A 19 4.40 5.97 -6.99
N GLU A 20 5.59 6.27 -7.53
CA GLU A 20 6.45 5.33 -8.23
C GLU A 20 6.98 4.25 -7.30
N LYS A 21 7.43 4.63 -6.09
CA LYS A 21 7.87 3.66 -5.08
C LYS A 21 6.76 2.67 -4.76
N LEU A 22 5.55 3.16 -4.50
CA LEU A 22 4.40 2.33 -4.15
C LEU A 22 4.01 1.42 -5.32
N ARG A 23 3.99 1.95 -6.55
CA ARG A 23 3.72 1.16 -7.77
C ARG A 23 4.71 0.00 -7.94
N ASN A 24 5.98 0.22 -7.60
CA ASN A 24 7.04 -0.78 -7.76
C ASN A 24 7.05 -1.85 -6.64
N CYS A 25 6.77 -1.49 -5.38
CA CYS A 25 6.90 -2.42 -4.26
C CYS A 25 5.58 -3.07 -3.81
N LEU A 26 4.44 -2.38 -3.93
CA LEU A 26 3.19 -2.81 -3.33
C LEU A 26 2.68 -4.18 -3.85
N PRO A 27 2.71 -4.48 -5.16
CA PRO A 27 2.22 -5.78 -5.66
C PRO A 27 3.00 -6.97 -5.10
N LYS A 28 4.32 -6.84 -4.97
CA LYS A 28 5.17 -7.88 -4.37
C LYS A 28 4.88 -8.02 -2.88
N PHE A 29 4.87 -6.91 -2.15
CA PHE A 29 4.62 -6.88 -0.71
C PHE A 29 3.26 -7.51 -0.33
N LYS A 30 2.19 -7.18 -1.07
CA LYS A 30 0.86 -7.75 -0.82
C LYS A 30 0.83 -9.28 -0.94
N ARG A 31 1.50 -9.83 -1.96
CA ARG A 31 1.58 -11.28 -2.19
C ARG A 31 2.39 -11.99 -1.10
N GLU A 32 3.53 -11.43 -0.72
CA GLU A 32 4.41 -12.03 0.29
C GLU A 32 3.80 -12.03 1.70
N ASN A 33 2.89 -11.11 1.98
CA ASN A 33 2.29 -10.94 3.31
C ASN A 33 0.81 -11.33 3.38
N ASN A 34 0.25 -11.95 2.32
CA ASN A 34 -1.17 -12.33 2.25
C ASN A 34 -2.12 -11.18 2.60
N ILE A 35 -1.87 -9.99 2.05
CA ILE A 35 -2.67 -8.78 2.32
C ILE A 35 -3.95 -8.80 1.48
N ASP A 36 -5.10 -8.76 2.14
CA ASP A 36 -6.41 -8.73 1.50
C ASP A 36 -6.79 -7.31 1.06
N VAL A 37 -6.57 -6.32 1.94
CA VAL A 37 -6.97 -4.93 1.72
C VAL A 37 -5.80 -3.99 1.99
N THR A 38 -5.66 -2.96 1.16
CA THR A 38 -4.66 -1.89 1.34
C THR A 38 -5.37 -0.54 1.38
N VAL A 39 -5.09 0.25 2.41
CA VAL A 39 -5.51 1.65 2.55
C VAL A 39 -4.27 2.53 2.49
N VAL A 40 -4.31 3.61 1.72
CA VAL A 40 -3.14 4.47 1.46
C VAL A 40 -3.54 5.92 1.71
N ASN A 41 -2.77 6.66 2.52
CA ASN A 41 -2.94 8.10 2.63
C ASN A 41 -2.35 8.79 1.40
N GLY A 42 -3.21 9.45 0.62
CA GLY A 42 -2.84 10.11 -0.64
C GLY A 42 -2.74 11.64 -0.57
N GLU A 43 -2.80 12.26 0.61
CA GLU A 43 -2.95 13.73 0.73
C GLU A 43 -1.80 14.54 0.11
N ASN A 44 -0.60 13.95 -0.04
CA ASN A 44 0.57 14.59 -0.65
C ASN A 44 0.93 14.02 -2.04
N SER A 45 0.06 13.22 -2.66
CA SER A 45 0.41 12.42 -3.85
C SER A 45 0.49 13.23 -5.16
N ALA A 46 -0.28 14.30 -5.27
CA ALA A 46 -0.41 15.12 -6.47
C ALA A 46 0.13 16.54 -6.23
N VAL A 47 1.44 16.63 -6.01
CA VAL A 47 2.19 17.87 -5.80
C VAL A 47 3.35 18.00 -6.78
#